data_AF-A0A950FRR9-F1
#
_entry.id   AF-A0A950FRR9-F1
#
_cell.length_a   1.000
_cell.length_b   1.000
_cell.length_c   1.000
_cell.angle_alpha   90.00
_cell.angle_beta   90.00
_cell.angle_gamma   90.00
#
_symmetry.space_group_name_H-M   'P 1'
#
loop_
_entity.id
_entity.type
_entity.pdbx_description
1 polymer ?
#
loop_
_entity_poly.entity_id
_entity_poly.type
_entity_poly.pdbx_seq_one_letter_code
_entity_poly.pdbx_strand_id
1 'polypeptide(L)'
;MLILVIAIVVVVGAVIVFVMSRAREGDAVAVATDSAHAPFDDDGEARMIEREPEITWPALFAPESKDLDDAARLRMINDLALVRAPWCLPILRKACEEEREPALRQAAHDAVAACESAAASAH
;
A
#
# COMPACT_ATOMS: atom_id res chain seq x y z
N MET A 1 23.62 2.53 -21.01
CA MET A 1 22.78 1.33 -20.79
C MET A 1 23.31 0.43 -19.68
N LEU A 2 24.60 0.07 -19.65
CA LEU A 2 25.18 -0.80 -18.59
C LEU A 2 24.87 -0.34 -17.15
N ILE A 3 25.01 0.97 -16.88
CA ILE A 3 24.78 1.56 -15.54
C ILE A 3 23.31 1.42 -15.09
N LEU A 4 22.36 1.56 -16.01
CA LEU A 4 20.94 1.40 -15.72
C LEU A 4 20.60 -0.05 -15.35
N VAL A 5 21.18 -1.01 -16.09
CA VAL A 5 21.00 -2.44 -15.83
C VAL A 5 21.59 -2.82 -14.47
N ILE A 6 22.77 -2.30 -14.13
CA ILE A 6 23.39 -2.53 -12.81
C ILE A 6 22.51 -1.96 -11.70
N ALA A 7 21.96 -0.74 -11.86
CA ALA A 7 21.08 -0.14 -10.86
C ALA A 7 19.82 -0.98 -10.62
N ILE A 8 19.18 -1.47 -11.69
CA ILE A 8 17.99 -2.32 -11.60
C ILE A 8 18.32 -3.64 -10.88
N VAL A 9 19.43 -4.30 -11.23
CA VAL A 9 19.84 -5.57 -10.61
C VAL A 9 20.13 -5.37 -9.11
N VAL A 10 20.76 -4.26 -8.73
CA VAL A 10 21.05 -3.94 -7.32
C VAL A 10 19.76 -3.70 -6.53
N VAL A 11 18.81 -2.94 -7.08
CA VAL A 11 17.53 -2.65 -6.44
C VAL A 11 16.70 -3.93 -6.27
N VAL A 12 16.60 -4.74 -7.32
CA VAL A 12 15.87 -6.02 -7.27
C VAL A 12 16.52 -6.97 -6.27
N GLY A 13 17.86 -7.06 -6.25
CA GLY A 13 18.59 -7.86 -5.27
C GLY A 13 18.33 -7.42 -3.83
N ALA A 14 18.34 -6.12 -3.57
CA ALA A 14 18.09 -5.57 -2.23
C ALA A 14 16.66 -5.88 -1.74
N VAL A 15 15.66 -5.76 -2.63
CA VAL A 15 14.26 -6.08 -2.30
C VAL A 15 14.09 -7.57 -1.98
N ILE A 16 14.69 -8.46 -2.77
CA ILE A 16 14.60 -9.91 -2.54
C ILE A 16 15.23 -10.30 -1.20
N VAL A 17 16.43 -9.75 -0.89
CA VAL A 17 17.11 -10.00 0.39
C VAL A 17 16.27 -9.49 1.56
N PHE A 18 15.67 -8.30 1.43
CA PHE A 18 14.82 -7.73 2.48
C PHE A 18 13.59 -8.59 2.77
N VAL A 19 12.93 -9.11 1.73
CA VAL A 19 11.78 -10.02 1.87
C VAL A 19 12.17 -11.35 2.51
N MET A 20 13.31 -11.92 2.11
CA MET A 20 13.83 -13.17 2.67
C MET A 20 14.21 -13.05 4.15
N SER A 21 14.76 -11.91 4.58
CA SER A 21 15.06 -11.65 6.00
C SER A 21 13.78 -11.59 6.84
N ARG A 22 12.73 -10.94 6.35
CA ARG A 22 11.42 -10.84 7.03
C ARG A 22 10.70 -12.19 7.15
N ALA A 23 10.84 -13.06 6.15
CA ALA A 23 10.22 -14.38 6.18
C ALA A 23 10.86 -15.34 7.21
N ARG A 24 12.09 -15.06 7.65
CA ARG A 24 12.85 -15.94 8.54
C ARG A 24 12.59 -15.71 10.04
N GLU A 25 11.96 -14.59 10.41
CA GLU A 25 11.67 -14.23 11.81
C GLU A 25 10.31 -14.73 12.32
N GLY A 26 9.51 -15.42 11.49
CA GLY A 26 8.15 -15.84 11.81
C GLY A 26 7.96 -17.20 12.47
N ASP A 27 9.02 -17.96 12.77
CA ASP A 27 8.92 -19.34 13.30
C ASP A 27 9.68 -19.47 14.63
N ALA A 28 9.11 -18.88 15.68
CA ALA A 28 9.41 -19.25 17.06
C ALA A 28 8.38 -18.63 17.99
N VAL A 29 7.25 -19.31 18.25
CA VAL A 29 6.78 -19.53 19.63
C VAL A 29 6.00 -20.84 19.65
N ALA A 30 6.55 -21.77 20.42
CA ALA A 30 6.10 -23.13 20.59
C ALA A 30 4.81 -23.25 21.42
N VAL A 31 4.11 -24.33 21.11
CA VAL A 31 3.01 -24.97 21.84
C VAL A 31 3.25 -25.06 23.35
N ALA A 32 2.25 -24.67 24.14
CA ALA A 32 1.93 -25.31 25.41
C ALA A 32 0.41 -25.29 25.62
N THR A 33 -0.23 -26.41 25.29
CA THR A 33 -1.54 -26.80 25.80
C THR A 33 -1.45 -27.08 27.30
N ASP A 34 -2.30 -26.47 28.13
CA ASP A 34 -2.96 -27.19 29.22
C ASP A 34 -4.24 -26.48 29.69
N SER A 35 -5.09 -27.29 30.29
CA SER A 35 -6.53 -27.24 30.47
C SER A 35 -7.11 -26.17 31.41
N ALA A 36 -8.41 -25.96 31.19
CA ALA A 36 -9.47 -25.62 32.16
C ALA A 36 -9.53 -24.19 32.70
N HIS A 37 -10.68 -23.53 32.48
CA HIS A 37 -11.69 -23.25 33.51
C HIS A 37 -12.64 -22.14 33.01
N ALA A 38 -13.94 -22.45 32.84
CA ALA A 38 -14.99 -21.43 32.95
C ALA A 38 -15.30 -21.30 34.46
N PRO A 39 -15.50 -20.09 35.01
CA PRO A 39 -16.74 -19.37 34.76
C PRO A 39 -16.59 -17.85 34.62
N PHE A 40 -17.64 -17.25 34.06
CA PHE A 40 -17.87 -15.81 33.99
C PHE A 40 -17.73 -15.14 35.35
N ASP A 41 -16.98 -14.03 35.41
CA ASP A 41 -17.46 -12.80 36.02
C ASP A 41 -16.59 -11.60 35.57
N ASP A 42 -17.28 -10.48 35.46
CA ASP A 42 -16.88 -9.09 35.28
C ASP A 42 -15.41 -8.75 35.54
N ASP A 43 -14.67 -8.35 34.51
CA ASP A 43 -13.53 -7.44 34.67
C ASP A 43 -13.22 -6.75 33.33
N GLY A 44 -12.98 -5.45 33.42
CA GLY A 44 -12.74 -4.57 32.28
C GLY A 44 -11.48 -4.97 31.50
N GLU A 45 -11.61 -5.88 30.54
CA GLU A 45 -10.69 -5.92 29.43
C GLU A 45 -10.95 -4.66 28.60
N ALA A 46 -10.09 -3.67 28.82
CA ALA A 46 -9.73 -2.72 27.78
C ALA A 46 -9.32 -3.55 26.56
N ARG A 47 -10.30 -3.89 25.72
CA ARG A 47 -10.09 -4.41 24.39
C ARG A 47 -9.21 -3.37 23.72
N MET A 48 -7.90 -3.65 23.68
CA MET A 48 -7.04 -3.08 22.65
C MET A 48 -7.66 -3.59 21.36
N ILE A 49 -8.58 -2.80 20.82
CA ILE A 49 -8.89 -2.80 19.42
C ILE A 49 -7.54 -2.41 18.81
N GLU A 50 -6.73 -3.39 18.42
CA GLU A 50 -5.69 -3.18 17.43
C GLU A 50 -6.44 -2.67 16.21
N ARG A 51 -6.57 -1.35 16.15
CA ARG A 51 -7.14 -0.65 15.03
C ARG A 51 -6.11 -0.84 13.94
N GLU A 52 -6.29 -1.87 13.11
CA GLU A 52 -5.52 -2.04 11.89
C GLU A 52 -5.39 -0.65 11.26
N PRO A 53 -4.17 -0.15 11.05
CA PRO A 53 -4.01 1.20 10.54
C PRO A 53 -4.70 1.23 9.18
N GLU A 54 -5.80 1.99 9.08
CA GLU A 54 -6.45 2.26 7.80
C GLU A 54 -5.40 2.92 6.90
N ILE A 55 -4.84 2.14 5.97
CA ILE A 55 -3.79 2.61 5.07
C ILE A 55 -4.44 3.61 4.11
N THR A 56 -4.18 4.88 4.36
CA THR A 56 -4.61 5.98 3.51
C THR A 56 -3.84 5.97 2.20
N TRP A 57 -4.42 6.53 1.15
CA TRP A 57 -3.82 6.62 -0.18
C TRP A 57 -2.41 7.25 -0.14
N PRO A 58 -2.14 8.34 0.61
CA PRO A 58 -0.78 8.89 0.70
C PRO A 58 0.18 7.93 1.43
N ALA A 59 -0.33 7.19 2.44
CA ALA A 59 0.45 6.22 3.19
C ALA A 59 0.84 4.97 2.38
N LEU A 60 0.13 4.67 1.27
CA LEU A 60 0.52 3.58 0.35
C LEU A 60 1.89 3.82 -0.31
N PHE A 61 2.26 5.09 -0.50
CA PHE A 61 3.47 5.46 -1.22
C PHE A 61 4.62 5.85 -0.31
N ALA A 62 4.29 6.33 0.87
CA ALA A 62 5.26 6.77 1.83
C ALA A 62 4.73 6.47 3.24
N PRO A 63 4.88 5.20 3.71
CA PRO A 63 4.33 4.77 4.99
C PRO A 63 4.90 5.54 6.19
N GLU A 64 6.12 6.07 6.06
CA GLU A 64 6.72 7.00 7.02
C GLU A 64 6.43 8.49 6.76
N SER A 65 5.95 8.89 5.57
CA SER A 65 5.71 10.30 5.27
C SER A 65 4.27 10.69 5.58
N LYS A 66 4.14 11.66 6.48
CA LYS A 66 2.87 12.37 6.70
C LYS A 66 2.57 13.40 5.60
N ASP A 67 3.54 13.70 4.74
CA ASP A 67 3.57 14.94 3.96
C ASP A 67 4.01 14.73 2.51
N LEU A 68 3.24 13.92 1.76
CA LEU A 68 3.34 14.03 0.31
C LEU A 68 2.69 15.35 -0.10
N ASP A 69 3.51 16.32 -0.53
CA ASP A 69 3.00 17.61 -0.98
C ASP A 69 2.13 17.48 -2.24
N ASP A 70 1.36 18.52 -2.55
CA ASP A 70 0.39 18.48 -3.66
C ASP A 70 1.06 18.20 -5.01
N ALA A 71 2.30 18.69 -5.20
CA ALA A 71 3.04 18.49 -6.44
C ALA A 71 3.52 17.03 -6.59
N ALA A 72 3.99 16.43 -5.51
CA ALA A 72 4.37 15.02 -5.45
C ALA A 72 3.16 14.11 -5.66
N ARG A 73 2.00 14.46 -5.06
CA ARG A 73 0.76 13.71 -5.22
C ARG A 73 0.25 13.77 -6.66
N LEU A 74 0.27 14.96 -7.26
CA LEU A 74 -0.07 15.13 -8.67
C LEU A 74 0.87 14.33 -9.59
N ARG A 75 2.17 14.39 -9.33
CA ARG A 75 3.16 13.61 -10.09
C ARG A 75 2.86 12.11 -9.98
N MET A 76 2.59 11.61 -8.78
CA MET A 76 2.25 10.20 -8.57
C MET A 76 1.00 9.78 -9.34
N ILE A 77 -0.07 10.58 -9.30
CA ILE A 77 -1.30 10.35 -10.05
C ILE A 77 -0.99 10.27 -11.55
N ASN A 78 -0.19 11.20 -12.07
CA ASN A 78 0.21 11.22 -13.47
C ASN A 78 1.09 10.02 -13.86
N ASP A 79 2.02 9.61 -13.00
CA ASP A 79 2.89 8.46 -13.24
C ASP A 79 2.08 7.16 -13.29
N LEU A 80 1.11 6.99 -12.38
CA LEU A 80 0.16 5.87 -12.41
C LEU A 80 -0.71 5.90 -13.67
N ALA A 81 -1.20 7.08 -14.05
CA ALA A 81 -1.96 7.28 -15.28
C ALA A 81 -1.15 6.97 -16.54
N LEU A 82 0.17 7.17 -16.50
CA LEU A 82 1.07 6.87 -17.60
C LEU A 82 1.34 5.36 -17.72
N VAL A 83 1.51 4.67 -16.59
CA VAL A 83 1.77 3.23 -16.55
C VAL A 83 0.57 2.43 -17.07
N ARG A 84 -0.67 2.88 -16.81
CA ARG A 84 -1.94 2.28 -17.30
C ARG A 84 -2.06 0.78 -17.03
N ALA A 85 -1.45 0.29 -15.97
CA ALA A 85 -1.52 -1.12 -15.60
C ALA A 85 -2.77 -1.41 -14.75
N PRO A 86 -3.30 -2.65 -14.79
CA PRO A 86 -4.49 -3.01 -14.00
C PRO A 86 -4.35 -2.77 -12.49
N TRP A 87 -3.13 -2.92 -11.95
CA TRP A 87 -2.85 -2.69 -10.53
C TRP A 87 -2.89 -1.22 -10.13
N CYS A 88 -2.80 -0.26 -11.06
CA CYS A 88 -2.87 1.17 -10.77
C CYS A 88 -4.29 1.63 -10.41
N LEU A 89 -5.31 0.97 -10.98
CA LEU A 89 -6.72 1.32 -10.79
C LEU A 89 -7.19 1.38 -9.33
N PRO A 90 -6.98 0.35 -8.48
CA PRO A 90 -7.39 0.42 -7.07
C PRO A 90 -6.71 1.57 -6.32
N ILE A 91 -5.48 1.92 -6.68
CA ILE A 91 -4.75 3.00 -6.02
C ILE A 91 -5.27 4.37 -6.47
N LEU A 92 -5.52 4.55 -7.76
CA LEU A 92 -6.12 5.77 -8.31
C LEU A 92 -7.54 5.98 -7.79
N ARG A 93 -8.33 4.92 -7.59
CA ARG A 93 -9.66 5.01 -6.98
C ARG A 93 -9.60 5.47 -5.52
N LYS A 94 -8.67 4.92 -4.73
CA LYS A 94 -8.38 5.43 -3.38
C LYS A 94 -7.97 6.90 -3.41
N ALA A 95 -7.16 7.33 -4.39
CA ALA A 95 -6.81 8.74 -4.55
C ALA A 95 -8.06 9.62 -4.82
N CYS A 96 -9.02 9.16 -5.64
CA CYS A 96 -10.28 9.88 -5.85
C CYS A 96 -11.10 10.04 -4.56
N GLU A 97 -11.12 9.01 -3.71
CA GLU A 97 -11.92 8.97 -2.49
C GLU A 97 -11.28 9.80 -1.37
N GLU A 98 -9.96 9.72 -1.23
CA GLU A 98 -9.24 10.25 -0.08
C GLU A 98 -8.61 11.63 -0.32
N GLU A 99 -8.48 12.07 -1.57
CA GLU A 99 -7.92 13.40 -1.86
C GLU A 99 -8.81 14.53 -1.39
N ARG A 100 -8.20 15.50 -0.71
CA ARG A 100 -8.90 16.69 -0.19
C ARG A 100 -8.92 17.84 -1.19
N GLU A 101 -7.84 17.97 -1.97
CA GLU A 101 -7.68 19.05 -2.94
C GLU A 101 -8.48 18.74 -4.21
N PRO A 102 -9.45 19.59 -4.62
CA PRO A 102 -10.30 19.32 -5.78
C PRO A 102 -9.51 19.14 -7.08
N ALA A 103 -8.41 19.86 -7.27
CA ALA A 103 -7.58 19.72 -8.47
C ALA A 103 -6.92 18.34 -8.55
N LEU A 104 -6.40 17.82 -7.42
CA LEU A 104 -5.80 16.48 -7.35
C LEU A 104 -6.84 15.39 -7.52
N ARG A 105 -8.03 15.57 -6.92
CA ARG A 105 -9.14 14.64 -7.08
C ARG A 105 -9.59 14.53 -8.53
N GLN A 106 -9.70 15.67 -9.23
CA GLN A 106 -10.04 15.67 -10.65
C GLN A 106 -8.95 14.96 -11.48
N ALA A 107 -7.68 15.24 -11.20
CA ALA A 107 -6.58 14.54 -11.87
C ALA A 107 -6.63 13.02 -11.65
N ALA A 108 -7.02 12.56 -10.45
CA ALA A 108 -7.21 11.13 -10.16
C ALA A 108 -8.37 10.54 -10.96
N HIS A 109 -9.50 11.25 -11.10
CA HIS A 109 -10.61 10.81 -11.95
C HIS A 109 -10.21 10.70 -13.42
N ASP A 110 -9.47 11.69 -13.93
CA ASP A 110 -8.98 11.69 -15.31
C ASP A 110 -8.01 10.52 -15.53
N ALA A 111 -7.14 10.24 -14.54
CA ALA A 111 -6.23 9.10 -14.55
C ALA A 111 -6.95 7.74 -14.55
N VAL A 112 -8.03 7.58 -13.78
CA VAL A 112 -8.87 6.38 -13.78
C VAL A 112 -9.48 6.17 -15.18
N ALA A 113 -10.10 7.20 -15.75
CA ALA A 113 -10.69 7.12 -17.08
C ALA A 113 -9.64 6.78 -18.16
N ALA A 114 -8.43 7.34 -18.04
CA ALA A 114 -7.31 6.99 -18.90
C ALA A 114 -6.88 5.52 -18.74
N CYS A 115 -6.84 4.97 -17.53
CA CYS A 115 -6.51 3.56 -17.32
C CYS A 115 -7.59 2.63 -17.86
N GLU A 116 -8.87 2.94 -17.62
CA GLU A 116 -10.00 2.11 -18.05
C GLU A 116 -10.16 2.08 -19.58
N SER A 117 -9.96 3.22 -20.25
CA SER A 117 -9.96 3.28 -21.72
C SER A 117 -8.82 2.47 -22.35
N ALA A 118 -7.67 2.38 -21.69
CA ALA A 118 -6.55 1.54 -22.16
C ALA A 118 -6.92 0.06 -22.10
N ALA A 119 -7.48 -0.36 -20.97
CA ALA A 119 -7.90 -1.74 -20.75
C ALA A 119 -8.98 -2.16 -21.76
N ALA A 120 -9.93 -1.27 -22.05
CA ALA A 120 -10.98 -1.52 -23.05
C ALA A 120 -10.42 -1.64 -24.48
N SER A 121 -9.36 -0.92 -24.84
CA SER A 121 -8.72 -1.00 -26.17
C SER A 121 -7.77 -2.18 -26.37
N ALA A 122 -7.45 -2.92 -25.29
CA ALA A 122 -6.53 -4.06 -25.33
C ALA A 122 -7.23 -5.41 -25.56
N HIS A 123 -8.56 -5.41 -25.66
CA HIS A 123 -9.43 -6.56 -25.94
C HIS A 123 -9.98 -6.49 -27.36
#